data_AF-A0A537XBU8-F1
#
_entry.id   AF-A0A537XBU8-F1
#
_cell.length_a   1.000
_cell.length_b   1.000
_cell.length_c   1.000
_cell.angle_alpha   90.00
_cell.angle_beta   90.00
_cell.angle_gamma   90.00
#
_symmetry.space_group_name_H-M   'P 1'
#
loop_
_entity.id
_entity.type
_entity.pdbx_description
1 polymer ?
#
loop_
_entity_poly.entity_id
_entity_poly.type
_entity_poly.pdbx_seq_one_letter_code
_entity_poly.pdbx_strand_id
1 'polypeptide(L)'
;MSDTRAGAAAVSSRPLTGWSIIRRTSRRLLVGIGLSVGGLAAIAGTLLAAAPGGAAAALRPRCARHFPPVIRDGFPEPPMRFSHRGRLDTTLRASVSRVTIAGRRYRTMNYEGVYPSPTLVVCPGDRLAVHLINHLPQGTNLHLHGFHVTPRGAGDNVFLDIRPGRKFTYRYRLPLDLPPGAYWYHPHLHTLVEPQIFAGMAGAIVVQGGLDDRLPRIPQRLVVLTNTQLGSNGQTVPAATSKDRDARLLVNGALNPTAKIRPGEIQRWRIFNANADRIVVLRLQAHRLELLAQDGNTLPAMRRTQDLTIPPSSRREILVRGGRSGSYAMQALPFTQRPGGQLPAQTVLTLRSGGRRVHDRMPTGALSHPVDLRRRRADRHRRIEFSSVPRAGGPPEFLLNHQAFDPHRVAVTMKLGSVEQWTLVNTTTEWHTFHIHINPFQLIIHNGRRLKSVDYRDNVNLAPKSSTVVRMRPVDFTGKFVIHCHVTFHEDHGMMAAVQVLARPSPSQLRASAVRTPHMSIRSSAWGSSAIPPEARTTIQFVCRLLGINATPPASRG
;
A
#
# COMPACT_ATOMS: atom_id res chain seq x y z
N MET A 1 -50.50 16.29 -50.39
CA MET A 1 -51.00 17.51 -49.72
C MET A 1 -49.87 18.02 -48.85
N SER A 2 -48.93 18.75 -49.45
CA SER A 2 -48.82 20.23 -49.51
C SER A 2 -48.18 20.76 -48.21
N ASP A 3 -46.86 20.96 -48.07
CA ASP A 3 -45.88 21.80 -48.81
C ASP A 3 -45.84 23.29 -48.37
N THR A 4 -44.61 23.84 -48.37
CA THR A 4 -44.07 25.21 -48.07
C THR A 4 -43.10 25.22 -46.87
N ARG A 5 -41.75 25.34 -46.93
CA ARG A 5 -40.70 25.99 -47.75
C ARG A 5 -40.45 27.50 -47.52
N ALA A 6 -39.20 27.80 -47.13
CA ALA A 6 -38.29 28.93 -47.44
C ALA A 6 -37.57 29.42 -46.16
N GLY A 7 -36.26 29.73 -46.06
CA GLY A 7 -35.10 29.85 -46.97
C GLY A 7 -34.04 30.69 -46.20
N ALA A 8 -32.88 30.14 -45.83
CA ALA A 8 -31.53 30.34 -46.41
C ALA A 8 -30.91 31.77 -46.34
N ALA A 9 -29.74 31.87 -45.68
CA ALA A 9 -28.64 32.76 -46.10
C ALA A 9 -27.28 32.21 -45.62
N ALA A 10 -26.36 32.04 -46.55
CA ALA A 10 -24.99 31.60 -46.38
C ALA A 10 -24.04 32.78 -46.63
N VAL A 11 -22.88 32.82 -45.94
CA VAL A 11 -21.73 33.63 -46.34
C VAL A 11 -20.46 32.80 -46.21
N SER A 12 -19.72 32.74 -47.32
CA SER A 12 -18.38 32.17 -47.45
C SER A 12 -17.38 33.29 -47.74
N SER A 13 -16.15 33.19 -47.23
CA SER A 13 -14.97 33.69 -47.95
C SER A 13 -13.69 33.02 -47.43
N ARG A 14 -12.85 32.67 -48.39
CA ARG A 14 -11.63 31.83 -48.36
C ARG A 14 -10.36 32.62 -47.95
N PRO A 15 -9.18 31.96 -47.84
CA PRO A 15 -8.01 32.41 -47.08
C PRO A 15 -7.00 33.21 -47.90
N LEU A 16 -6.09 33.91 -47.21
CA LEU A 16 -4.93 34.59 -47.80
C LEU A 16 -3.60 33.90 -47.42
N THR A 17 -2.71 33.86 -48.42
CA THR A 17 -1.34 33.35 -48.45
C THR A 17 -0.35 34.51 -48.67
N GLY A 18 0.94 34.30 -48.36
CA GLY A 18 2.10 35.18 -48.72
C GLY A 18 2.89 35.62 -47.47
N TRP A 19 4.12 35.21 -47.14
CA TRP A 19 5.46 35.20 -47.78
C TRP A 19 6.12 36.58 -48.04
N SER A 20 7.14 36.92 -47.21
CA SER A 20 8.38 37.69 -47.50
C SER A 20 9.17 37.84 -46.17
N ILE A 21 10.29 37.15 -45.89
CA ILE A 21 11.73 37.32 -46.26
C ILE A 21 12.35 38.70 -45.93
N ILE A 22 13.59 38.66 -45.40
CA ILE A 22 14.67 39.68 -45.31
C ILE A 22 14.71 40.41 -43.93
N ARG A 23 15.78 40.47 -43.11
CA ARG A 23 17.25 40.54 -43.34
C ARG A 23 18.06 40.10 -42.09
N ARG A 24 19.24 39.49 -42.33
CA ARG A 24 20.39 39.34 -41.43
C ARG A 24 21.19 40.65 -41.33
N THR A 25 21.87 40.88 -40.19
CA THR A 25 23.21 41.51 -40.04
C THR A 25 23.71 41.20 -38.61
N SER A 26 24.72 40.38 -38.31
CA SER A 26 26.19 40.43 -38.53
C SER A 26 27.00 41.35 -37.58
N ARG A 27 27.68 40.69 -36.60
CA ARG A 27 29.03 40.90 -36.00
C ARG A 27 29.70 42.29 -35.97
N ARG A 28 30.24 42.65 -34.78
CA ARG A 28 31.68 42.89 -34.39
C ARG A 28 31.69 43.67 -33.03
N LEU A 29 32.31 43.18 -31.95
CA LEU A 29 33.74 43.14 -31.57
C LEU A 29 34.29 44.52 -31.15
N LEU A 30 34.62 44.69 -29.86
CA LEU A 30 35.61 45.64 -29.36
C LEU A 30 36.26 45.13 -28.06
N VAL A 31 37.57 45.32 -28.03
CA VAL A 31 38.59 44.90 -27.04
C VAL A 31 39.02 46.14 -26.25
N GLY A 32 39.49 45.94 -25.01
CA GLY A 32 40.32 46.88 -24.23
C GLY A 32 40.45 46.35 -22.79
N ILE A 33 41.45 45.53 -22.46
CA ILE A 33 42.83 45.86 -22.01
C ILE A 33 42.87 46.76 -20.76
N GLY A 34 43.33 46.15 -19.66
CA GLY A 34 43.90 46.81 -18.49
C GLY A 34 44.83 45.81 -17.78
N LEU A 35 46.14 46.02 -17.91
CA LEU A 35 47.25 45.19 -17.41
C LEU A 35 48.04 46.00 -16.38
N SER A 36 48.44 45.36 -15.26
CA SER A 36 49.65 45.65 -14.44
C SER A 36 49.64 44.64 -13.26
N VAL A 37 50.38 43.51 -13.26
CA VAL A 37 51.83 43.23 -13.14
C VAL A 37 52.39 43.35 -11.72
N GLY A 38 53.00 42.24 -11.26
CA GLY A 38 53.88 42.09 -10.08
C GLY A 38 53.41 40.90 -9.22
N GLY A 39 54.00 39.72 -9.16
CA GLY A 39 55.36 39.27 -9.46
C GLY A 39 56.00 38.74 -8.17
N LEU A 40 55.90 37.43 -7.91
CA LEU A 40 56.85 36.67 -7.06
C LEU A 40 56.54 35.16 -7.17
N ALA A 41 57.54 34.39 -7.57
CA ALA A 41 57.54 32.94 -7.67
C ALA A 41 58.23 32.33 -6.44
N ALA A 42 57.68 31.23 -5.89
CA ALA A 42 58.44 30.13 -5.27
C ALA A 42 57.52 28.97 -4.82
N ILE A 43 57.52 27.88 -5.61
CA ILE A 43 57.75 26.47 -5.28
C ILE A 43 57.04 25.80 -4.05
N ALA A 44 56.47 24.62 -4.39
CA ALA A 44 56.21 23.41 -3.58
C ALA A 44 54.94 23.33 -2.71
N GLY A 45 54.06 22.41 -3.10
CA GLY A 45 53.00 21.90 -2.24
C GLY A 45 51.80 21.33 -3.01
N THR A 46 52.00 20.25 -3.78
CA THR A 46 50.90 19.52 -4.41
C THR A 46 50.12 18.75 -3.34
N LEU A 47 49.24 19.44 -2.61
CA LEU A 47 48.17 18.79 -1.85
C LEU A 47 47.09 18.35 -2.84
N LEU A 48 47.16 17.09 -3.27
CA LEU A 48 46.01 16.41 -3.87
C LEU A 48 44.89 16.41 -2.82
N ALA A 49 43.96 17.35 -2.94
CA ALA A 49 42.66 17.24 -2.32
C ALA A 49 41.93 16.06 -3.00
N ALA A 50 42.07 14.87 -2.41
CA ALA A 50 41.23 13.73 -2.72
C ALA A 50 39.79 14.09 -2.31
N ALA A 51 39.03 14.65 -3.25
CA ALA A 51 37.59 14.65 -3.14
C ALA A 51 37.15 13.17 -3.08
N PRO A 52 36.37 12.74 -2.07
CA PRO A 52 35.69 11.46 -2.16
C PRO A 52 34.57 11.64 -3.20
N GLY A 53 34.96 11.55 -4.48
CA GLY A 53 34.05 11.28 -5.58
C GLY A 53 33.52 9.88 -5.41
N GLY A 54 32.62 9.70 -4.44
CA GLY A 54 31.74 8.55 -4.39
C GLY A 54 30.97 8.57 -5.70
N ALA A 55 31.41 7.74 -6.65
CA ALA A 55 30.63 7.43 -7.81
C ALA A 55 29.27 6.97 -7.30
N ALA A 56 28.27 7.84 -7.40
CA ALA A 56 26.89 7.43 -7.38
C ALA A 56 26.76 6.51 -8.60
N ALA A 57 26.97 5.21 -8.39
CA ALA A 57 26.62 4.20 -9.35
C ALA A 57 25.17 4.49 -9.72
N ALA A 58 24.95 4.99 -10.94
CA ALA A 58 23.64 5.34 -11.41
C ALA A 58 22.77 4.10 -11.22
N LEU A 59 21.80 4.18 -10.29
CA LEU A 59 20.82 3.14 -10.05
C LEU A 59 20.20 2.82 -11.41
N ARG A 60 20.57 1.68 -12.00
CA ARG A 60 19.87 1.07 -13.14
C ARG A 60 19.11 -0.16 -12.64
N PRO A 61 18.03 0.00 -11.85
CA PRO A 61 17.12 -1.09 -11.64
C PRO A 61 16.45 -1.38 -12.98
N ARG A 62 16.81 -2.54 -13.49
CA ARG A 62 16.18 -3.20 -14.63
C ARG A 62 15.35 -4.33 -14.04
N CYS A 63 14.42 -4.86 -14.81
CA CYS A 63 13.75 -6.11 -14.48
C CYS A 63 14.74 -7.15 -13.94
N ALA A 64 14.27 -8.02 -13.05
CA ALA A 64 15.04 -9.17 -12.61
C ALA A 64 15.67 -9.85 -13.84
N ARG A 65 16.93 -10.29 -13.74
CA ARG A 65 17.62 -10.90 -14.90
C ARG A 65 16.82 -12.05 -15.49
N HIS A 66 16.14 -12.79 -14.62
CA HIS A 66 15.18 -13.81 -14.96
C HIS A 66 13.99 -13.69 -14.03
N PHE A 67 12.78 -13.68 -14.58
CA PHE A 67 11.58 -13.84 -13.77
C PHE A 67 11.56 -15.27 -13.20
N PRO A 68 11.42 -15.47 -11.87
CA PRO A 68 11.47 -16.81 -11.29
C PRO A 68 10.40 -17.72 -11.90
N PRO A 69 10.68 -19.03 -12.11
CA PRO A 69 9.75 -19.92 -12.80
C PRO A 69 8.39 -19.98 -12.12
N VAL A 70 7.31 -19.73 -12.87
CA VAL A 70 5.94 -19.94 -12.38
C VAL A 70 5.60 -21.43 -12.47
N ILE A 71 5.12 -22.00 -11.37
CA ILE A 71 4.78 -23.42 -11.29
C ILE A 71 3.55 -23.71 -12.17
N ARG A 72 3.67 -24.67 -13.09
CA ARG A 72 2.58 -25.10 -13.97
C ARG A 72 2.21 -26.55 -13.69
N ASP A 73 1.36 -26.77 -12.69
CA ASP A 73 1.01 -28.10 -12.18
C ASP A 73 -0.50 -28.40 -12.21
N GLY A 74 -1.27 -27.56 -12.90
CA GLY A 74 -2.73 -27.58 -12.94
C GLY A 74 -3.38 -26.68 -11.90
N PHE A 75 -2.59 -26.01 -11.04
CA PHE A 75 -3.09 -24.93 -10.20
C PHE A 75 -3.61 -23.77 -11.08
N PRO A 76 -4.78 -23.18 -10.76
CA PRO A 76 -5.31 -22.06 -11.52
C PRO A 76 -4.38 -20.85 -11.40
N GLU A 77 -4.02 -20.22 -12.51
CA GLU A 77 -3.18 -19.03 -12.56
C GLU A 77 -3.89 -17.95 -13.39
N PRO A 78 -3.96 -16.69 -12.91
CA PRO A 78 -4.50 -15.60 -13.71
C PRO A 78 -3.59 -15.32 -14.92
N PRO A 79 -4.14 -14.82 -16.05
CA PRO A 79 -3.33 -14.36 -17.18
C PRO A 79 -2.30 -13.32 -16.73
N MET A 80 -1.07 -13.40 -17.22
CA MET A 80 0.02 -12.48 -16.86
C MET A 80 0.39 -11.60 -18.05
N ARG A 81 0.55 -10.29 -17.82
CA ARG A 81 0.99 -9.30 -18.82
C ARG A 81 2.29 -8.67 -18.37
N PHE A 82 3.35 -8.87 -19.15
CA PHE A 82 4.69 -8.41 -18.80
C PHE A 82 4.99 -7.08 -19.48
N SER A 83 5.70 -6.20 -18.78
CA SER A 83 6.33 -5.05 -19.42
C SER A 83 7.46 -5.52 -20.33
N HIS A 84 7.64 -4.79 -21.42
CA HIS A 84 8.68 -5.03 -22.42
C HIS A 84 9.39 -3.73 -22.73
N ARG A 85 10.72 -3.75 -22.71
CA ARG A 85 11.57 -2.57 -23.01
C ARG A 85 11.18 -1.31 -22.22
N GLY A 86 10.94 -1.46 -20.91
CA GLY A 86 10.65 -0.33 -20.03
C GLY A 86 9.20 0.16 -20.04
N ARG A 87 8.26 -0.59 -20.67
CA ARG A 87 6.87 -0.17 -20.81
C ARG A 87 5.91 -1.35 -20.69
N LEU A 88 4.80 -1.14 -19.98
CA LEU A 88 3.59 -1.96 -20.10
C LEU A 88 2.45 -1.03 -20.53
N ASP A 89 1.88 -1.30 -21.69
CA ASP A 89 0.70 -0.61 -22.20
C ASP A 89 -0.43 -1.63 -22.28
N THR A 90 -1.48 -1.44 -21.49
CA THR A 90 -2.52 -2.44 -21.28
C THR A 90 -3.90 -1.80 -21.18
N THR A 91 -4.93 -2.57 -21.51
CA THR A 91 -6.33 -2.17 -21.33
C THR A 91 -6.93 -2.94 -20.17
N LEU A 92 -7.79 -2.29 -19.38
CA LEU A 92 -8.70 -2.95 -18.44
C LEU A 92 -10.11 -2.50 -18.80
N ARG A 93 -10.93 -3.42 -19.31
CA ARG A 93 -12.33 -3.13 -19.63
C ARG A 93 -13.21 -3.61 -18.48
N ALA A 94 -13.68 -2.65 -17.67
CA ALA A 94 -14.64 -2.92 -16.62
C ALA A 94 -16.01 -3.20 -17.24
N SER A 95 -16.61 -4.35 -16.97
CA SER A 95 -17.91 -4.72 -17.54
C SER A 95 -18.65 -5.71 -16.66
N VAL A 96 -19.97 -5.81 -16.84
CA VAL A 96 -20.75 -6.95 -16.33
C VAL A 96 -20.76 -8.03 -17.40
N SER A 97 -20.00 -9.11 -17.19
CA SER A 97 -19.85 -10.19 -18.17
C SER A 97 -19.74 -11.56 -17.51
N ARG A 98 -19.80 -12.63 -18.31
CA ARG A 98 -19.69 -14.00 -17.80
C ARG A 98 -18.23 -14.38 -17.57
N VAL A 99 -17.90 -14.77 -16.35
CA VAL A 99 -16.59 -15.29 -15.94
C VAL A 99 -16.74 -16.68 -15.32
N THR A 100 -15.65 -17.44 -15.22
CA THR A 100 -15.67 -18.76 -14.57
C THR A 100 -15.21 -18.62 -13.13
N ILE A 101 -16.04 -19.02 -12.17
CA ILE A 101 -15.74 -19.04 -10.74
C ILE A 101 -16.11 -20.41 -10.21
N ALA A 102 -15.20 -21.05 -9.49
CA ALA A 102 -15.40 -22.40 -8.93
C ALA A 102 -15.89 -23.41 -9.98
N GLY A 103 -15.36 -23.34 -11.20
CA GLY A 103 -15.73 -24.23 -12.32
C GLY A 103 -17.08 -23.95 -12.99
N ARG A 104 -17.84 -22.93 -12.55
CA ARG A 104 -19.15 -22.56 -13.10
C ARG A 104 -19.13 -21.14 -13.67
N ARG A 105 -20.01 -20.85 -14.62
CA ARG A 105 -20.12 -19.52 -15.24
C ARG A 105 -21.04 -18.61 -14.42
N TYR A 106 -20.56 -17.43 -14.06
CA TYR A 106 -21.33 -16.39 -13.37
C TYR A 106 -21.26 -15.08 -14.12
N ARG A 107 -22.39 -14.37 -14.20
CA ARG A 107 -22.41 -12.97 -14.67
C ARG A 107 -22.14 -12.04 -13.47
N THR A 108 -21.05 -11.28 -13.54
CA THR A 108 -20.59 -10.37 -12.48
C THR A 108 -19.76 -9.22 -13.06
N MET A 109 -19.47 -8.19 -12.24
CA MET A 109 -18.51 -7.14 -12.60
C MET A 109 -17.08 -7.69 -12.58
N ASN A 110 -16.32 -7.41 -13.62
CA ASN A 110 -14.95 -7.88 -13.76
C ASN A 110 -14.16 -7.00 -14.74
N TYR A 111 -12.84 -7.23 -14.81
CA TYR A 111 -12.01 -6.74 -15.90
C TYR A 111 -11.86 -7.84 -16.95
N GLU A 112 -12.30 -7.54 -18.18
CA GLU A 112 -11.97 -8.31 -19.40
C GLU A 112 -12.44 -9.78 -19.44
N GLY A 113 -13.49 -10.14 -18.71
CA GLY A 113 -14.13 -11.46 -18.76
C GLY A 113 -13.34 -12.56 -18.04
N VAL A 114 -12.39 -12.21 -17.18
CA VAL A 114 -11.55 -13.15 -16.42
C VAL A 114 -11.73 -12.93 -14.92
N TYR A 115 -11.63 -14.00 -14.13
CA TYR A 115 -11.69 -13.96 -12.68
C TYR A 115 -10.62 -14.90 -12.08
N PRO A 116 -9.67 -14.39 -11.27
CA PRO A 116 -9.37 -12.98 -11.02
C PRO A 116 -8.90 -12.26 -12.29
N SER A 117 -8.79 -10.95 -12.19
CA SER A 117 -8.35 -10.12 -13.31
C SER A 117 -6.86 -10.34 -13.63
N PRO A 118 -6.38 -10.00 -14.85
CA PRO A 118 -5.01 -10.27 -15.26
C PRO A 118 -3.96 -9.70 -14.28
N THR A 119 -2.91 -10.47 -14.03
CA THR A 119 -1.72 -10.02 -13.30
C THR A 119 -0.87 -9.13 -14.18
N LEU A 120 -0.54 -7.93 -13.71
CA LEU A 120 0.42 -7.05 -14.38
C LEU A 120 1.82 -7.30 -13.80
N VAL A 121 2.81 -7.52 -14.65
CA VAL A 121 4.20 -7.73 -14.23
C VAL A 121 5.03 -6.60 -14.79
N VAL A 122 5.59 -5.79 -13.89
CA VAL A 122 6.35 -4.58 -14.21
C VAL A 122 7.67 -4.59 -13.47
N CYS A 123 8.52 -3.60 -13.75
CA CYS A 123 9.84 -3.44 -13.17
C CYS A 123 9.98 -2.01 -12.65
N PRO A 124 10.80 -1.77 -11.61
CA PRO A 124 11.14 -0.41 -11.22
C PRO A 124 11.72 0.36 -12.42
N GLY A 125 11.33 1.63 -12.57
CA GLY A 125 11.68 2.45 -13.74
C GLY A 125 10.77 2.32 -14.95
N ASP A 126 9.86 1.34 -15.00
CA ASP A 126 8.94 1.19 -16.13
C ASP A 126 7.95 2.36 -16.25
N ARG A 127 7.43 2.53 -17.47
CA ARG A 127 6.23 3.31 -17.75
C ARG A 127 5.04 2.37 -17.88
N LEU A 128 4.08 2.45 -16.95
CA LEU A 128 2.83 1.71 -17.02
C LEU A 128 1.71 2.64 -17.52
N ALA A 129 1.05 2.25 -18.61
CA ALA A 129 -0.16 2.88 -19.10
C ALA A 129 -1.32 1.89 -18.99
N VAL A 130 -2.38 2.28 -18.28
CA VAL A 130 -3.61 1.47 -18.14
C VAL A 130 -4.77 2.24 -18.76
N HIS A 131 -5.27 1.72 -19.87
CA HIS A 131 -6.48 2.18 -20.53
C HIS A 131 -7.70 1.59 -19.84
N LEU A 132 -8.25 2.29 -18.85
CA LEU A 132 -9.50 1.89 -18.20
C LEU A 132 -10.68 2.29 -19.10
N ILE A 133 -11.47 1.30 -19.52
CA ILE A 133 -12.70 1.52 -20.28
C ILE A 133 -13.86 1.06 -19.41
N ASN A 134 -14.76 1.99 -19.06
CA ASN A 134 -15.89 1.69 -18.20
C ASN A 134 -17.12 1.31 -19.03
N HIS A 135 -17.47 0.02 -19.07
CA HIS A 135 -18.73 -0.51 -19.60
C HIS A 135 -19.67 -1.00 -18.47
N LEU A 136 -19.44 -0.59 -17.22
CA LEU A 136 -20.37 -0.81 -16.12
C LEU A 136 -21.56 0.16 -16.23
N PRO A 137 -22.70 -0.15 -15.60
CA PRO A 137 -23.82 0.80 -15.49
C PRO A 137 -23.56 1.94 -14.50
N GLN A 138 -22.42 1.94 -13.79
CA GLN A 138 -22.08 2.90 -12.74
C GLN A 138 -20.65 3.44 -12.91
N GLY A 139 -20.31 4.50 -12.16
CA GLY A 139 -18.95 5.05 -12.13
C GLY A 139 -17.93 4.04 -11.59
N THR A 140 -16.67 4.21 -11.97
CA THR A 140 -15.54 3.44 -11.43
C THR A 140 -14.26 4.26 -11.56
N ASN A 141 -13.17 3.78 -10.97
CA ASN A 141 -11.83 4.31 -11.18
C ASN A 141 -10.81 3.18 -10.94
N LEU A 142 -9.52 3.51 -10.85
CA LEU A 142 -8.48 2.54 -10.63
C LEU A 142 -7.48 3.05 -9.59
N HIS A 143 -7.19 2.20 -8.62
CA HIS A 143 -6.12 2.38 -7.64
C HIS A 143 -5.06 1.29 -7.80
N LEU A 144 -3.78 1.67 -7.78
CA LEU A 144 -2.65 0.75 -7.67
C LEU A 144 -2.24 0.61 -6.20
N HIS A 145 -2.83 -0.37 -5.52
CA HIS A 145 -2.66 -0.55 -4.10
C HIS A 145 -1.20 -0.86 -3.71
N GLY A 146 -0.65 0.01 -2.87
CA GLY A 146 0.72 -0.04 -2.34
C GLY A 146 1.77 0.64 -3.21
N PHE A 147 1.43 1.13 -4.41
CA PHE A 147 2.42 1.75 -5.29
C PHE A 147 2.90 3.11 -4.77
N HIS A 148 4.23 3.33 -4.81
CA HIS A 148 4.82 4.65 -4.61
C HIS A 148 4.85 5.42 -5.94
N VAL A 149 3.74 6.08 -6.29
CA VAL A 149 3.59 6.84 -7.54
C VAL A 149 2.89 8.17 -7.30
N THR A 150 2.88 9.05 -8.31
CA THR A 150 2.17 10.33 -8.17
C THR A 150 0.66 10.11 -8.03
N PRO A 151 -0.02 10.75 -7.05
CA PRO A 151 -1.47 10.71 -6.92
C PRO A 151 -2.18 11.78 -7.78
N ARG A 152 -1.45 12.50 -8.65
CA ARG A 152 -1.99 13.65 -9.40
C ARG A 152 -2.42 13.29 -10.81
N GLY A 153 -3.41 14.01 -11.33
CA GLY A 153 -3.78 13.96 -12.74
C GLY A 153 -4.13 12.54 -13.16
N ALA A 154 -3.39 12.00 -14.12
CA ALA A 154 -3.53 10.63 -14.62
C ALA A 154 -2.70 9.58 -13.86
N GLY A 155 -2.07 9.93 -12.74
CA GLY A 155 -1.43 8.98 -11.83
C GLY A 155 -2.46 8.21 -10.99
N ASP A 156 -2.09 7.81 -9.78
CA ASP A 156 -2.95 7.06 -8.85
C ASP A 156 -3.96 7.99 -8.15
N ASN A 157 -4.82 8.63 -8.94
CA ASN A 157 -5.78 9.63 -8.49
C ASN A 157 -7.16 9.01 -8.28
N VAL A 158 -7.44 8.60 -7.04
CA VAL A 158 -8.71 7.97 -6.64
C VAL A 158 -9.89 8.94 -6.55
N PHE A 159 -9.69 10.24 -6.80
CA PHE A 159 -10.78 11.21 -6.89
C PHE A 159 -11.39 11.32 -8.30
N LEU A 160 -10.88 10.53 -9.27
CA LEU A 160 -11.44 10.48 -10.61
C LEU A 160 -12.75 9.67 -10.60
N ASP A 161 -13.78 10.18 -11.28
CA ASP A 161 -15.00 9.47 -11.63
C ASP A 161 -14.97 9.14 -13.14
N ILE A 162 -14.73 7.88 -13.48
CA ILE A 162 -14.82 7.40 -14.85
C ILE A 162 -16.25 6.91 -15.07
N ARG A 163 -17.10 7.78 -15.60
CA ARG A 163 -18.53 7.50 -15.85
C ARG A 163 -18.75 6.35 -16.86
N PRO A 164 -19.94 5.71 -16.84
CA PRO A 164 -20.32 4.71 -17.84
C PRO A 164 -20.07 5.16 -19.28
N GLY A 165 -19.58 4.25 -20.12
CA GLY A 165 -19.26 4.50 -21.52
C GLY A 165 -17.99 5.34 -21.75
N ARG A 166 -17.31 5.80 -20.68
CA ARG A 166 -16.09 6.62 -20.81
C ARG A 166 -14.83 5.77 -20.72
N LYS A 167 -13.76 6.33 -21.29
CA LYS A 167 -12.39 5.80 -21.21
C LYS A 167 -11.50 6.82 -20.52
N PHE A 168 -10.59 6.34 -19.69
CA PHE A 168 -9.50 7.12 -19.12
C PHE A 168 -8.19 6.36 -19.23
N THR A 169 -7.07 7.06 -19.39
CA THR A 169 -5.74 6.44 -19.45
C THR A 169 -4.92 6.89 -18.26
N TYR A 170 -4.76 5.97 -17.32
CA TYR A 170 -3.82 6.13 -16.21
C TYR A 170 -2.39 5.98 -16.74
N ARG A 171 -1.48 6.80 -16.25
CA ARG A 171 -0.07 6.84 -16.64
C ARG A 171 0.79 6.93 -15.40
N TYR A 172 1.53 5.85 -15.14
CA TYR A 172 2.43 5.73 -14.01
C TYR A 172 3.87 5.70 -14.52
N ARG A 173 4.70 6.55 -13.92
CA ARG A 173 6.16 6.45 -14.03
C ARG A 173 6.64 5.80 -12.75
N LEU A 174 7.08 4.55 -12.85
CA LEU A 174 7.49 3.80 -11.67
C LEU A 174 8.86 4.30 -11.23
N PRO A 175 9.05 4.70 -9.96
CA PRO A 175 10.37 5.06 -9.45
C PRO A 175 11.38 3.92 -9.65
N LEU A 176 12.65 4.29 -9.79
CA LEU A 176 13.74 3.30 -9.90
C LEU A 176 13.88 2.52 -8.58
N ASP A 177 13.63 3.16 -7.46
CA ASP A 177 13.66 2.59 -6.12
C ASP A 177 12.30 2.06 -5.65
N LEU A 178 11.30 1.93 -6.54
CA LEU A 178 10.05 1.26 -6.20
C LEU A 178 10.36 -0.16 -5.69
N PRO A 179 9.96 -0.53 -4.46
CA PRO A 179 10.31 -1.83 -3.91
C PRO A 179 9.80 -2.99 -4.81
N PRO A 180 10.66 -3.95 -5.18
CA PRO A 180 10.20 -5.17 -5.82
C PRO A 180 9.34 -6.01 -4.87
N GLY A 181 8.22 -6.54 -5.36
CA GLY A 181 7.32 -7.34 -4.55
C GLY A 181 5.90 -7.46 -5.08
N ALA A 182 5.01 -7.86 -4.17
CA ALA A 182 3.59 -8.10 -4.41
C ALA A 182 2.70 -6.87 -4.13
N TYR A 183 1.93 -6.50 -5.16
CA TYR A 183 0.97 -5.39 -5.19
C TYR A 183 -0.33 -5.82 -5.88
N TRP A 184 -1.32 -4.95 -6.00
CA TRP A 184 -2.57 -5.28 -6.69
C TRP A 184 -3.30 -4.00 -7.14
N TYR A 185 -4.33 -4.14 -7.97
CA TYR A 185 -5.19 -3.04 -8.40
C TYR A 185 -6.66 -3.35 -8.19
N HIS A 186 -7.45 -2.30 -7.93
CA HIS A 186 -8.90 -2.39 -7.75
C HIS A 186 -9.58 -1.01 -7.94
N PRO A 187 -10.92 -0.96 -8.11
CA PRO A 187 -11.70 0.26 -8.00
C PRO A 187 -11.62 0.89 -6.61
N HIS A 188 -11.68 2.21 -6.56
CA HIS A 188 -11.53 3.05 -5.38
C HIS A 188 -12.41 4.31 -5.49
N LEU A 189 -13.56 4.19 -6.14
CA LEU A 189 -14.53 5.28 -6.23
C LEU A 189 -15.43 5.19 -5.01
N HIS A 190 -15.36 6.19 -4.12
CA HIS A 190 -16.10 6.21 -2.86
C HIS A 190 -17.58 5.87 -3.06
N THR A 191 -18.11 5.05 -2.14
CA THR A 191 -19.44 4.41 -2.12
C THR A 191 -19.65 3.28 -3.14
N LEU A 192 -18.63 2.95 -3.95
CA LEU A 192 -18.69 1.91 -4.97
C LEU A 192 -17.50 0.93 -4.90
N VAL A 193 -16.71 0.99 -3.83
CA VAL A 193 -15.49 0.18 -3.68
C VAL A 193 -15.86 -1.25 -3.33
N GLU A 194 -16.61 -1.45 -2.24
CA GLU A 194 -17.08 -2.75 -1.77
C GLU A 194 -17.84 -3.52 -2.86
N PRO A 195 -18.93 -2.99 -3.48
CA PRO A 195 -19.70 -3.76 -4.44
C PRO A 195 -18.88 -4.17 -5.67
N GLN A 196 -17.89 -3.37 -6.09
CA GLN A 196 -17.07 -3.70 -7.26
C GLN A 196 -15.99 -4.73 -6.94
N ILE A 197 -15.31 -4.62 -5.79
CA ILE A 197 -14.31 -5.60 -5.35
C ILE A 197 -14.99 -6.94 -5.06
N PHE A 198 -16.09 -6.93 -4.30
CA PHE A 198 -16.84 -8.14 -3.93
C PHE A 198 -17.41 -8.87 -5.15
N ALA A 199 -17.74 -8.14 -6.23
CA ALA A 199 -18.16 -8.71 -7.50
C ALA A 199 -17.00 -9.37 -8.28
N GLY A 200 -15.74 -8.96 -8.06
CA GLY A 200 -14.55 -9.57 -8.68
C GLY A 200 -13.57 -8.61 -9.35
N MET A 201 -13.76 -7.29 -9.22
CA MET A 201 -12.89 -6.31 -9.87
C MET A 201 -11.58 -6.09 -9.11
N ALA A 202 -10.70 -7.09 -9.14
CA ALA A 202 -9.36 -7.00 -8.58
C ALA A 202 -8.37 -7.86 -9.38
N GLY A 203 -7.11 -7.41 -9.48
CA GLY A 203 -6.03 -8.16 -10.11
C GLY A 203 -4.67 -7.88 -9.45
N ALA A 204 -3.76 -8.85 -9.54
CA ALA A 204 -2.45 -8.74 -8.92
C ALA A 204 -1.49 -7.86 -9.75
N ILE A 205 -0.49 -7.31 -9.07
CA ILE A 205 0.66 -6.67 -9.71
C ILE A 205 1.94 -7.23 -9.07
N VAL A 206 2.91 -7.59 -9.91
CA VAL A 206 4.23 -8.01 -9.47
C VAL A 206 5.25 -7.02 -9.98
N VAL A 207 5.99 -6.40 -9.06
CA VAL A 207 7.18 -5.59 -9.38
C VAL A 207 8.40 -6.51 -9.27
N GLN A 208 9.08 -6.73 -10.39
CA GLN A 208 10.24 -7.63 -10.48
C GLN A 208 11.48 -7.06 -9.79
N GLY A 209 12.36 -7.96 -9.35
CA GLY A 209 13.67 -7.65 -8.75
C GLY A 209 13.77 -8.07 -7.29
N GLY A 210 14.80 -7.61 -6.59
CA GLY A 210 14.95 -7.81 -5.15
C GLY A 210 15.04 -9.28 -4.78
N LEU A 211 14.01 -9.82 -4.12
CA LEU A 211 13.93 -11.26 -3.80
C LEU A 211 13.94 -12.14 -5.06
N ASP A 212 13.54 -11.63 -6.22
CA ASP A 212 13.58 -12.38 -7.49
C ASP A 212 15.02 -12.63 -7.95
N ASP A 213 15.90 -11.62 -7.83
CA ASP A 213 17.32 -11.77 -8.14
C ASP A 213 18.07 -12.59 -7.07
N ARG A 214 17.57 -12.57 -5.83
CA ARG A 214 18.15 -13.33 -4.72
C ARG A 214 17.74 -14.80 -4.72
N LEU A 215 16.53 -15.10 -5.19
CA LEU A 215 15.94 -16.44 -5.22
C LEU A 215 15.56 -16.86 -6.65
N PRO A 216 16.44 -16.70 -7.66
CA PRO A 216 16.06 -16.79 -9.06
C PRO A 216 15.69 -18.20 -9.50
N ARG A 217 16.13 -19.22 -8.74
CA ARG A 217 15.87 -20.65 -9.00
C ARG A 217 14.74 -21.22 -8.16
N ILE A 218 14.21 -20.48 -7.18
CA ILE A 218 13.10 -20.95 -6.37
C ILE A 218 11.82 -20.74 -7.19
N PRO A 219 11.10 -21.81 -7.57
CA PRO A 219 9.86 -21.67 -8.33
C PRO A 219 8.80 -20.95 -7.50
N GLN A 220 7.94 -20.18 -8.17
CA GLN A 220 6.94 -19.33 -7.53
C GLN A 220 5.51 -19.68 -7.91
N ARG A 221 4.59 -19.32 -7.00
CA ARG A 221 3.14 -19.39 -7.18
C ARG A 221 2.49 -18.08 -6.75
N LEU A 222 1.48 -17.63 -7.50
CA LEU A 222 0.64 -16.50 -7.12
C LEU A 222 -0.65 -17.04 -6.52
N VAL A 223 -1.06 -16.50 -5.38
CA VAL A 223 -2.26 -16.91 -4.64
C VAL A 223 -3.10 -15.66 -4.38
N VAL A 224 -4.03 -15.37 -5.26
CA VAL A 224 -4.98 -14.27 -5.14
C VAL A 224 -6.22 -14.77 -4.42
N LEU A 225 -6.41 -14.28 -3.19
CA LEU A 225 -7.58 -14.55 -2.38
C LEU A 225 -8.65 -13.52 -2.71
N THR A 226 -9.83 -13.99 -3.08
CA THR A 226 -11.04 -13.16 -3.22
C THR A 226 -12.16 -13.77 -2.38
N ASN A 227 -13.17 -12.97 -2.05
CA ASN A 227 -14.41 -13.48 -1.45
C ASN A 227 -15.61 -12.99 -2.25
N THR A 228 -16.56 -13.88 -2.49
CA THR A 228 -17.86 -13.52 -3.07
C THR A 228 -18.90 -14.59 -2.71
N GLN A 229 -20.18 -14.25 -2.77
CA GLN A 229 -21.27 -15.21 -2.62
C GLN A 229 -21.79 -15.60 -4.00
N LEU A 230 -21.77 -16.91 -4.29
CA LEU A 230 -22.21 -17.47 -5.57
C LEU A 230 -23.72 -17.73 -5.51
N GLY A 231 -24.50 -17.10 -6.38
CA GLY A 231 -25.95 -17.28 -6.47
C GLY A 231 -26.34 -18.53 -7.27
N SER A 232 -27.52 -19.08 -7.00
CA SER A 232 -28.04 -20.25 -7.74
C SER A 232 -28.44 -19.93 -9.19
N ASN A 233 -28.71 -18.66 -9.51
CA ASN A 233 -29.20 -18.16 -10.79
C ASN A 233 -28.11 -17.82 -11.83
N GLY A 234 -26.86 -18.24 -11.60
CA GLY A 234 -25.74 -17.90 -12.49
C GLY A 234 -25.27 -16.45 -12.38
N GLN A 235 -25.60 -15.75 -11.30
CA GLN A 235 -25.08 -14.44 -10.92
C GLN A 235 -24.42 -14.52 -9.53
N THR A 236 -23.48 -13.62 -9.24
CA THR A 236 -23.01 -13.42 -7.87
C THR A 236 -24.03 -12.63 -7.07
N VAL A 237 -24.15 -12.91 -5.77
CA VAL A 237 -25.03 -12.13 -4.88
C VAL A 237 -24.37 -10.76 -4.62
N PRO A 238 -25.11 -9.64 -4.76
CA PRO A 238 -24.58 -8.31 -4.44
C PRO A 238 -24.11 -8.20 -2.98
N ALA A 239 -23.03 -7.45 -2.74
CA ALA A 239 -22.44 -7.26 -1.41
C ALA A 239 -23.48 -6.83 -0.36
N ALA A 240 -24.32 -5.85 -0.68
CA ALA A 240 -25.35 -5.31 0.20
C ALA A 240 -26.37 -6.34 0.72
N THR A 241 -26.56 -7.45 -0.01
CA THR A 241 -27.49 -8.53 0.34
C THR A 241 -26.79 -9.84 0.68
N SER A 242 -25.46 -9.87 0.57
CA SER A 242 -24.65 -11.04 0.83
C SER A 242 -24.60 -11.33 2.33
N LYS A 243 -24.50 -12.61 2.68
CA LYS A 243 -24.28 -13.04 4.06
C LYS A 243 -22.84 -13.49 4.21
N ASP A 244 -22.16 -12.98 5.25
CA ASP A 244 -20.78 -13.35 5.55
C ASP A 244 -20.57 -14.86 5.63
N ARG A 245 -21.54 -15.62 6.15
CA ARG A 245 -21.44 -17.08 6.25
C ARG A 245 -21.49 -17.80 4.89
N ASP A 246 -22.12 -17.19 3.88
CA ASP A 246 -22.40 -17.82 2.58
C ASP A 246 -21.35 -17.41 1.53
N ALA A 247 -20.70 -16.27 1.70
CA ALA A 247 -19.59 -15.87 0.84
C ALA A 247 -18.38 -16.79 1.04
N ARG A 248 -17.82 -17.27 -0.07
CA ARG A 248 -16.72 -18.25 -0.08
C ARG A 248 -15.40 -17.56 -0.37
N LEU A 249 -14.34 -18.01 0.31
CA LEU A 249 -12.98 -17.65 -0.09
C LEU A 249 -12.57 -18.47 -1.31
N LEU A 250 -12.03 -17.80 -2.32
CA LEU A 250 -11.57 -18.40 -3.57
C LEU A 250 -10.06 -18.17 -3.68
N VAL A 251 -9.37 -19.13 -4.29
CA VAL A 251 -7.95 -19.01 -4.63
C VAL A 251 -7.84 -19.02 -6.14
N ASN A 252 -7.40 -17.91 -6.72
CA ASN A 252 -7.33 -17.72 -8.17
C ASN A 252 -8.64 -18.13 -8.88
N GLY A 253 -9.78 -17.80 -8.27
CA GLY A 253 -11.11 -18.10 -8.82
C GLY A 253 -11.63 -19.52 -8.58
N ALA A 254 -10.84 -20.40 -7.96
CA ALA A 254 -11.24 -21.78 -7.64
C ALA A 254 -11.55 -21.99 -6.15
N LEU A 255 -12.38 -23.01 -5.88
CA LEU A 255 -12.58 -23.54 -4.52
C LEU A 255 -11.57 -24.67 -4.28
N ASN A 256 -10.78 -24.55 -3.22
CA ASN A 256 -9.81 -25.56 -2.79
C ASN A 256 -8.97 -26.17 -3.94
N PRO A 257 -8.27 -25.36 -4.76
CA PRO A 257 -7.39 -25.89 -5.79
C PRO A 257 -6.24 -26.70 -5.17
N THR A 258 -5.73 -27.69 -5.92
CA THR A 258 -4.60 -28.51 -5.50
C THR A 258 -3.28 -27.90 -5.99
N ALA A 259 -2.41 -27.54 -5.06
CA ALA A 259 -1.02 -27.16 -5.28
C ALA A 259 -0.13 -28.42 -5.14
N LYS A 260 0.80 -28.66 -6.07
CA LYS A 260 1.78 -29.75 -5.98
C LYS A 260 3.14 -29.25 -5.53
N ILE A 261 3.86 -30.09 -4.79
CA ILE A 261 5.24 -29.87 -4.33
C ILE A 261 5.94 -31.22 -4.18
N ARG A 262 7.27 -31.31 -4.28
CA ARG A 262 8.01 -32.53 -3.91
C ARG A 262 8.47 -32.48 -2.46
N PRO A 263 8.65 -33.63 -1.78
CA PRO A 263 9.25 -33.65 -0.46
C PRO A 263 10.61 -32.95 -0.44
N GLY A 264 10.79 -31.99 0.45
CA GLY A 264 12.01 -31.19 0.62
C GLY A 264 12.17 -30.01 -0.36
N GLU A 265 11.34 -29.90 -1.40
CA GLU A 265 11.35 -28.77 -2.35
C GLU A 265 10.97 -27.47 -1.65
N ILE A 266 11.54 -26.36 -2.08
CA ILE A 266 11.13 -25.02 -1.62
C ILE A 266 10.41 -24.30 -2.76
N GLN A 267 9.25 -23.74 -2.45
CA GLN A 267 8.49 -22.85 -3.34
C GLN A 267 8.29 -21.49 -2.68
N ARG A 268 8.29 -20.42 -3.48
CA ARG A 268 7.95 -19.07 -3.02
C ARG A 268 6.51 -18.73 -3.40
N TRP A 269 5.68 -18.43 -2.41
CA TRP A 269 4.27 -18.09 -2.67
C TRP A 269 4.03 -16.61 -2.40
N ARG A 270 3.46 -15.91 -3.38
CA ARG A 270 2.99 -14.53 -3.24
C ARG A 270 1.49 -14.55 -3.03
N ILE A 271 1.07 -14.22 -1.82
CA ILE A 271 -0.33 -14.28 -1.40
C ILE A 271 -0.88 -12.86 -1.36
N PHE A 272 -1.97 -12.61 -2.09
CA PHE A 272 -2.65 -11.34 -2.18
C PHE A 272 -4.01 -11.51 -1.53
N ASN A 273 -4.31 -10.74 -0.49
CA ASN A 273 -5.67 -10.66 0.00
C ASN A 273 -6.44 -9.58 -0.76
N ALA A 274 -6.94 -9.93 -1.94
CA ALA A 274 -7.71 -9.07 -2.84
C ALA A 274 -9.23 -9.21 -2.60
N ASN A 275 -9.60 -9.46 -1.34
CA ASN A 275 -10.97 -9.59 -0.90
C ASN A 275 -11.49 -8.26 -0.35
N ALA A 276 -12.81 -8.09 -0.26
CA ALA A 276 -13.44 -6.83 0.15
C ALA A 276 -13.22 -6.54 1.65
N ASP A 277 -13.55 -7.50 2.52
CA ASP A 277 -13.77 -7.19 3.94
C ASP A 277 -13.09 -8.14 4.93
N ARG A 278 -12.64 -9.33 4.50
CA ARG A 278 -12.21 -10.40 5.43
C ARG A 278 -10.73 -10.37 5.77
N ILE A 279 -10.44 -10.33 7.06
CA ILE A 279 -9.15 -10.73 7.61
C ILE A 279 -9.03 -12.25 7.53
N VAL A 280 -8.03 -12.73 6.79
CA VAL A 280 -7.78 -14.17 6.62
C VAL A 280 -6.60 -14.58 7.49
N VAL A 281 -6.77 -15.62 8.31
CA VAL A 281 -5.67 -16.24 9.06
C VAL A 281 -5.41 -17.62 8.46
N LEU A 282 -4.29 -17.76 7.73
CA LEU A 282 -3.94 -19.00 7.07
C LEU A 282 -3.02 -19.87 7.92
N ARG A 283 -3.32 -21.16 7.99
CA ARG A 283 -2.44 -22.20 8.54
C ARG A 283 -2.31 -23.33 7.53
N LEU A 284 -1.07 -23.73 7.25
CA LEU A 284 -0.79 -24.94 6.48
C LEU A 284 -0.53 -26.10 7.44
N GLN A 285 -1.36 -27.14 7.38
CA GLN A 285 -1.26 -28.30 8.26
C GLN A 285 0.13 -28.93 8.22
N ALA A 286 0.69 -29.24 9.40
CA ALA A 286 2.02 -29.85 9.57
C ALA A 286 3.21 -29.06 8.97
N HIS A 287 3.03 -27.78 8.64
CA HIS A 287 4.09 -26.94 8.10
C HIS A 287 4.27 -25.67 8.94
N ARG A 288 5.51 -25.19 9.01
CA ARG A 288 5.82 -23.80 9.35
C ARG A 288 6.15 -23.04 8.08
N LEU A 289 5.80 -21.77 8.05
CA LEU A 289 6.00 -20.87 6.91
C LEU A 289 7.14 -19.90 7.23
N GLU A 290 7.95 -19.57 6.23
CA GLU A 290 9.01 -18.56 6.37
C GLU A 290 8.58 -17.29 5.64
N LEU A 291 8.20 -16.25 6.39
CA LEU A 291 7.77 -14.97 5.83
C LEU A 291 8.98 -14.16 5.36
N LEU A 292 8.92 -13.71 4.09
CA LEU A 292 9.97 -12.95 3.42
C LEU A 292 9.64 -11.47 3.26
N ALA A 293 8.40 -11.16 2.90
CA ALA A 293 7.97 -9.80 2.59
C ALA A 293 6.50 -9.57 2.99
N GLN A 294 6.17 -8.32 3.26
CA GLN A 294 4.82 -7.85 3.55
C GLN A 294 4.55 -6.60 2.73
N ASP A 295 3.41 -6.56 2.03
CA ASP A 295 2.89 -5.35 1.39
C ASP A 295 3.92 -4.67 0.45
N GLY A 296 4.58 -5.47 -0.41
CA GLY A 296 5.63 -5.01 -1.31
C GLY A 296 7.00 -4.75 -0.67
N ASN A 297 7.11 -4.88 0.65
CA ASN A 297 8.34 -4.58 1.41
C ASN A 297 9.02 -5.86 1.90
N THR A 298 10.26 -6.09 1.47
CA THR A 298 11.07 -7.23 1.94
C THR A 298 11.52 -7.01 3.38
N LEU A 299 11.30 -7.99 4.26
CA LEU A 299 11.71 -7.95 5.66
C LEU A 299 13.24 -7.92 5.79
N PRO A 300 13.81 -7.40 6.89
CA PRO A 300 15.26 -7.48 7.14
C PRO A 300 15.79 -8.90 7.26
N ALA A 301 14.97 -9.84 7.74
CA ALA A 301 15.29 -11.25 7.89
C ALA A 301 14.02 -12.09 7.75
N MET A 302 14.19 -13.37 7.37
CA MET A 302 13.08 -14.32 7.35
C MET A 302 12.45 -14.46 8.73
N ARG A 303 11.12 -14.49 8.78
CA ARG A 303 10.37 -14.68 10.02
C ARG A 303 9.55 -15.96 9.93
N ARG A 304 9.95 -16.95 10.73
CA ARG A 304 9.19 -18.19 10.88
C ARG A 304 7.85 -17.94 11.56
N THR A 305 6.77 -18.46 10.98
CA THR A 305 5.42 -18.38 11.56
C THR A 305 4.64 -19.67 11.33
N GLN A 306 3.70 -19.96 12.24
CA GLN A 306 2.72 -21.03 12.06
C GLN A 306 1.45 -20.52 11.37
N ASP A 307 1.02 -19.32 11.77
CA ASP A 307 -0.18 -18.67 11.28
C ASP A 307 0.18 -17.40 10.53
N LEU A 308 -0.46 -17.22 9.38
CA LEU A 308 -0.24 -16.09 8.51
C LEU A 308 -1.50 -15.24 8.46
N THR A 309 -1.54 -14.18 9.26
CA THR A 309 -2.61 -13.18 9.21
C THR A 309 -2.41 -12.25 8.01
N ILE A 310 -3.42 -12.20 7.17
CA ILE A 310 -3.49 -11.40 5.94
C ILE A 310 -4.80 -10.60 6.00
N PRO A 311 -4.77 -9.37 6.54
CA PRO A 311 -5.90 -8.44 6.48
C PRO A 311 -6.34 -8.16 5.03
N PRO A 312 -7.56 -7.64 4.79
CA PRO A 312 -7.94 -7.14 3.47
C PRO A 312 -6.86 -6.19 2.93
N SER A 313 -6.55 -6.32 1.64
CA SER A 313 -5.48 -5.61 0.92
C SER A 313 -4.03 -5.93 1.25
N SER A 314 -3.76 -6.68 2.32
CA SER A 314 -2.41 -7.11 2.66
C SER A 314 -1.86 -8.13 1.66
N ARG A 315 -0.54 -8.11 1.47
CA ARG A 315 0.21 -9.10 0.69
C ARG A 315 1.26 -9.77 1.56
N ARG A 316 1.48 -11.07 1.36
CA ARG A 316 2.52 -11.84 2.05
C ARG A 316 3.30 -12.64 1.04
N GLU A 317 4.62 -12.59 1.15
CA GLU A 317 5.48 -13.49 0.40
C GLU A 317 6.15 -14.45 1.37
N ILE A 318 5.99 -15.74 1.13
CA ILE A 318 6.47 -16.80 2.02
C ILE A 318 7.28 -17.85 1.25
N LEU A 319 8.14 -18.58 1.95
CA LEU A 319 8.65 -19.87 1.49
C LEU A 319 7.85 -21.00 2.13
N VAL A 320 7.51 -21.98 1.30
CA VAL A 320 6.89 -23.25 1.69
C VAL A 320 7.87 -24.36 1.35
N ARG A 321 8.18 -25.21 2.32
CA ARG A 321 8.98 -26.42 2.11
C ARG A 321 8.05 -27.63 2.04
N GLY A 322 8.22 -28.49 1.03
CA GLY A 322 7.43 -29.71 0.90
C GLY A 322 7.69 -30.69 2.05
N GLY A 323 6.62 -31.09 2.74
CA GLY A 323 6.64 -32.14 3.76
C GLY A 323 6.84 -33.55 3.19
N ARG A 324 6.63 -34.58 4.02
CA ARG A 324 6.57 -35.99 3.56
C ARG A 324 5.50 -36.13 2.47
N SER A 325 5.55 -37.21 1.69
CA SER A 325 4.50 -37.49 0.71
C SER A 325 3.14 -37.56 1.40
N GLY A 326 2.14 -36.87 0.86
CA GLY A 326 0.83 -36.73 1.49
C GLY A 326 0.09 -35.47 1.04
N SER A 327 -1.10 -35.26 1.61
CA SER A 327 -1.94 -34.09 1.36
C SER A 327 -2.08 -33.25 2.63
N TYR A 328 -1.91 -31.94 2.49
CA TYR A 328 -1.94 -30.99 3.60
C TYR A 328 -2.91 -29.85 3.28
N ALA A 329 -3.92 -29.65 4.11
CA ALA A 329 -4.86 -28.55 3.90
C ALA A 329 -4.21 -27.22 4.33
N MET A 330 -4.35 -26.18 3.49
CA MET A 330 -4.22 -24.81 3.93
C MET A 330 -5.59 -24.32 4.35
N GLN A 331 -5.75 -24.08 5.65
CA GLN A 331 -7.00 -23.66 6.26
C GLN A 331 -6.98 -22.15 6.48
N ALA A 332 -8.05 -21.47 6.07
CA ALA A 332 -8.47 -20.24 6.70
C ALA A 332 -9.10 -20.62 8.05
N LEU A 333 -8.46 -20.20 9.13
CA LEU A 333 -8.93 -20.45 10.49
C LEU A 333 -10.16 -19.57 10.78
N PRO A 334 -11.07 -20.01 11.68
CA PRO A 334 -12.14 -19.16 12.16
C PRO A 334 -11.58 -17.85 12.72
N PHE A 335 -12.24 -16.74 12.40
CA PHE A 335 -11.84 -15.43 12.87
C PHE A 335 -13.07 -14.58 13.18
N THR A 336 -13.09 -13.99 14.37
CA THR A 336 -14.17 -13.09 14.81
C THR A 336 -13.75 -11.66 14.53
N GLN A 337 -14.17 -11.12 13.40
CA GLN A 337 -13.81 -9.77 12.98
C GLN A 337 -14.65 -8.68 13.69
N ARG A 338 -15.90 -9.02 14.03
CA ARG A 338 -16.83 -8.16 14.77
C ARG A 338 -17.64 -9.00 15.75
N PRO A 339 -18.20 -8.41 16.81
CA PRO A 339 -19.09 -9.12 17.73
C PRO A 339 -20.21 -9.85 16.98
N GLY A 340 -20.41 -11.13 17.27
CA GLY A 340 -21.44 -11.98 16.62
C GLY A 340 -21.14 -12.41 15.16
N GLY A 341 -20.05 -11.94 14.55
CA GLY A 341 -19.70 -12.22 13.15
C GLY A 341 -18.48 -13.13 12.99
N GLN A 342 -18.55 -14.37 13.47
CA GLN A 342 -17.46 -15.34 13.30
C GLN A 342 -17.46 -15.91 11.87
N LEU A 343 -16.33 -15.74 11.17
CA LEU A 343 -16.11 -16.38 9.88
C LEU A 343 -15.83 -17.87 10.08
N PRO A 344 -16.45 -18.77 9.28
CA PRO A 344 -16.24 -20.21 9.43
C PRO A 344 -14.84 -20.63 8.96
N ALA A 345 -14.35 -21.75 9.49
CA ALA A 345 -13.16 -22.40 8.95
C ALA A 345 -13.41 -22.81 7.49
N GLN A 346 -12.40 -22.62 6.63
CA GLN A 346 -12.49 -23.07 5.24
C GLN A 346 -11.14 -23.60 4.77
N THR A 347 -11.11 -24.78 4.13
CA THR A 347 -9.95 -25.16 3.33
C THR A 347 -9.89 -24.28 2.09
N VAL A 348 -8.84 -23.47 1.97
CA VAL A 348 -8.68 -22.54 0.84
C VAL A 348 -7.90 -23.15 -0.31
N LEU A 349 -6.94 -24.04 -0.02
CA LEU A 349 -6.23 -24.86 -1.00
C LEU A 349 -5.69 -26.13 -0.33
N THR A 350 -5.34 -27.13 -1.15
CA THR A 350 -4.73 -28.38 -0.70
C THR A 350 -3.32 -28.49 -1.29
N LEU A 351 -2.31 -28.65 -0.44
CA LEU A 351 -0.93 -28.92 -0.87
C LEU A 351 -0.69 -30.43 -0.93
N ARG A 352 -0.46 -30.96 -2.13
CA ARG A 352 -0.09 -32.36 -2.36
C ARG A 352 1.42 -32.47 -2.50
N SER A 353 2.06 -33.04 -1.50
CA SER A 353 3.48 -33.40 -1.54
C SER A 353 3.65 -34.80 -2.15
N GLY A 354 4.44 -34.95 -3.21
CA GLY A 354 4.68 -36.25 -3.84
C GLY A 354 5.79 -36.23 -4.90
N GLY A 355 6.16 -37.42 -5.37
CA GLY A 355 7.28 -37.59 -6.31
C GLY A 355 8.63 -37.73 -5.61
N ARG A 356 9.72 -37.62 -6.40
CA ARG A 356 11.09 -37.79 -5.91
C ARG A 356 11.46 -36.69 -4.91
N ARG A 357 11.97 -37.08 -3.73
CA ARG A 357 12.51 -36.16 -2.73
C ARG A 357 13.63 -35.30 -3.32
N VAL A 358 13.69 -34.04 -2.91
CA VAL A 358 14.79 -33.12 -3.20
C VAL A 358 15.34 -32.49 -1.92
N HIS A 359 16.50 -31.86 -2.01
CA HIS A 359 17.27 -31.34 -0.87
C HIS A 359 17.55 -29.84 -1.02
N ASP A 360 16.51 -29.05 -1.25
CA ASP A 360 16.65 -27.61 -1.40
C ASP A 360 17.10 -26.96 -0.08
N ARG A 361 18.12 -26.11 -0.15
CA ARG A 361 18.61 -25.37 1.02
C ARG A 361 17.78 -24.11 1.22
N MET A 362 17.35 -23.86 2.46
CA MET A 362 16.68 -22.61 2.79
C MET A 362 17.68 -21.46 2.63
N PRO A 363 17.32 -20.33 2.00
CA PRO A 363 18.19 -19.16 1.95
C PRO A 363 18.53 -18.69 3.37
N THR A 364 19.72 -18.13 3.55
CA THR A 364 20.18 -17.60 4.84
C THR A 364 20.60 -16.12 4.70
N GLY A 365 20.88 -15.49 5.84
CA GLY A 365 21.34 -14.09 5.91
C GLY A 365 20.22 -13.05 5.90
N ALA A 366 20.63 -11.78 6.05
CA ALA A 366 19.72 -10.64 6.04
C ALA A 366 19.07 -10.50 4.66
N LEU A 367 17.75 -10.37 4.60
CA LEU A 367 16.95 -10.27 3.37
C LEU A 367 16.99 -8.87 2.75
N SER A 368 16.99 -7.83 3.59
CA SER A 368 17.04 -6.41 3.19
C SER A 368 17.64 -5.54 4.31
N HIS A 369 17.93 -4.27 4.00
CA HIS A 369 18.43 -3.27 4.95
C HIS A 369 17.58 -1.99 4.91
N PRO A 370 16.32 -2.04 5.38
CA PRO A 370 15.42 -0.90 5.27
C PRO A 370 15.82 0.21 6.25
N VAL A 371 15.54 1.45 5.86
CA VAL A 371 15.80 2.64 6.70
C VAL A 371 15.01 2.55 8.00
N ASP A 372 15.66 2.75 9.14
CA ASP A 372 14.97 2.72 10.44
C ASP A 372 14.54 4.13 10.89
N LEU A 373 13.25 4.46 10.73
CA LEU A 373 12.66 5.72 11.18
C LEU A 373 12.59 5.85 12.70
N ARG A 374 12.84 4.78 13.48
CA ARG A 374 13.02 4.90 14.95
C ARG A 374 14.23 5.76 15.31
N ARG A 375 15.25 5.77 14.45
CA ARG A 375 16.49 6.54 14.61
C ARG A 375 16.37 7.99 14.12
N ARG A 376 15.21 8.37 13.56
CA ARG A 376 14.93 9.74 13.13
C ARG A 376 14.03 10.43 14.16
N ARG A 377 14.24 11.72 14.38
CA ARG A 377 13.30 12.57 15.13
C ARG A 377 11.97 12.64 14.38
N ALA A 378 10.86 12.54 15.10
CA ALA A 378 9.55 12.81 14.53
C ALA A 378 9.33 14.33 14.50
N ASP A 379 9.02 14.87 13.32
CA ASP A 379 8.70 16.28 13.12
C ASP A 379 7.27 16.61 13.54
N ARG A 380 6.38 15.62 13.47
CA ARG A 380 4.98 15.70 13.88
C ARG A 380 4.52 14.41 14.54
N HIS A 381 3.61 14.58 15.50
CA HIS A 381 2.84 13.50 16.12
C HIS A 381 1.36 13.71 15.80
N ARG A 382 0.67 12.64 15.40
CA ARG A 382 -0.77 12.67 15.12
C ARG A 382 -1.47 11.52 15.82
N ARG A 383 -2.77 11.71 16.07
CA ARG A 383 -3.67 10.65 16.51
C ARG A 383 -4.78 10.52 15.48
N ILE A 384 -5.02 9.30 15.02
CA ILE A 384 -6.12 8.93 14.13
C ILE A 384 -6.95 7.91 14.87
N GLU A 385 -8.19 8.27 15.17
CA GLU A 385 -9.15 7.44 15.87
C GLU A 385 -10.13 6.81 14.88
N PHE A 386 -10.28 5.49 14.99
CA PHE A 386 -11.27 4.71 14.27
C PHE A 386 -12.45 4.51 15.21
N SER A 387 -13.60 5.08 14.83
CA SER A 387 -14.84 5.01 15.58
C SER A 387 -16.02 4.69 14.68
N SER A 388 -17.14 4.31 15.27
CA SER A 388 -18.38 4.01 14.56
C SER A 388 -19.57 4.59 15.32
N VAL A 389 -20.58 5.06 14.60
CA VAL A 389 -21.82 5.60 15.18
C VAL A 389 -23.00 4.86 14.57
N PRO A 390 -23.86 4.21 15.40
CA PRO A 390 -25.08 3.60 14.89
C PRO A 390 -25.97 4.64 14.19
N ARG A 391 -26.62 4.25 13.09
CA ARG A 391 -27.63 5.06 12.41
C ARG A 391 -28.99 4.38 12.47
N ALA A 392 -30.04 5.16 12.71
CA ALA A 392 -31.41 4.66 12.67
C ALA A 392 -31.78 4.28 11.22
N GLY A 393 -32.32 3.07 11.02
CA GLY A 393 -32.82 2.62 9.72
C GLY A 393 -31.76 2.34 8.65
N GLY A 394 -30.48 2.26 9.00
CA GLY A 394 -29.41 2.05 8.03
C GLY A 394 -28.12 1.46 8.63
N PRO A 395 -27.11 1.20 7.78
CA PRO A 395 -25.80 0.76 8.24
C PRO A 395 -25.14 1.84 9.12
N PRO A 396 -24.31 1.44 10.09
CA PRO A 396 -23.58 2.39 10.93
C PRO A 396 -22.65 3.26 10.08
N GLU A 397 -22.40 4.48 10.55
CA GLU A 397 -21.30 5.27 10.04
C GLU A 397 -19.99 4.81 10.64
N PHE A 398 -18.96 4.81 9.81
CA PHE A 398 -17.60 4.55 10.24
C PHE A 398 -16.77 5.81 10.00
N LEU A 399 -16.00 6.21 11.00
CA LEU A 399 -15.43 7.56 11.07
C LEU A 399 -13.93 7.50 11.36
N LEU A 400 -13.21 8.48 10.81
CA LEU A 400 -11.84 8.80 11.23
C LEU A 400 -11.86 10.13 11.98
N ASN A 401 -11.40 10.13 13.23
CA ASN A 401 -11.48 11.28 14.13
C ASN A 401 -12.91 11.88 14.21
N HIS A 402 -13.92 11.01 14.31
CA HIS A 402 -15.35 11.36 14.36
C HIS A 402 -15.87 12.11 13.12
N GLN A 403 -15.18 11.99 11.98
CA GLN A 403 -15.60 12.57 10.71
C GLN A 403 -15.77 11.49 9.65
N ALA A 404 -16.90 11.54 8.94
CA ALA A 404 -17.13 10.75 7.74
C ALA A 404 -16.36 11.38 6.57
N PHE A 405 -15.99 10.57 5.60
CA PHE A 405 -15.26 11.02 4.43
C PHE A 405 -16.01 12.10 3.65
N ASP A 406 -15.26 13.11 3.22
CA ASP A 406 -15.71 14.14 2.30
C ASP A 406 -14.56 14.38 1.29
N PRO A 407 -14.78 14.14 -0.01
CA PRO A 407 -13.72 14.25 -1.01
C PRO A 407 -13.23 15.70 -1.21
N HIS A 408 -14.00 16.70 -0.76
CA HIS A 408 -13.67 18.12 -0.83
C HIS A 408 -12.90 18.61 0.40
N ARG A 409 -12.90 17.85 1.51
CA ARG A 409 -12.20 18.21 2.74
C ARG A 409 -10.84 17.52 2.84
N VAL A 410 -9.78 18.32 2.99
CA VAL A 410 -8.45 17.81 3.36
C VAL A 410 -8.41 17.61 4.87
N ALA A 411 -8.39 16.35 5.31
CA ALA A 411 -8.31 16.02 6.73
C ALA A 411 -6.86 16.15 7.24
N VAL A 412 -5.87 15.69 6.49
CA VAL A 412 -4.47 15.74 6.92
C VAL A 412 -3.60 16.44 5.89
N THR A 413 -2.83 17.45 6.30
CA THR A 413 -1.76 18.03 5.49
C THR A 413 -0.41 17.62 6.05
N MET A 414 0.40 17.00 5.20
CA MET A 414 1.77 16.58 5.52
C MET A 414 2.77 17.45 4.74
N LYS A 415 3.97 17.63 5.29
CA LYS A 415 5.08 18.28 4.59
C LYS A 415 5.93 17.21 3.90
N LEU A 416 6.28 17.44 2.63
CA LEU A 416 7.24 16.58 1.94
C LEU A 416 8.58 16.57 2.71
N GLY A 417 9.11 15.37 2.93
CA GLY A 417 10.35 15.09 3.64
C GLY A 417 10.23 14.94 5.15
N SER A 418 9.11 15.36 5.77
CA SER A 418 8.95 15.30 7.23
C SER A 418 8.67 13.89 7.72
N VAL A 419 9.31 13.50 8.83
CA VAL A 419 9.01 12.24 9.51
C VAL A 419 7.83 12.47 10.44
N GLU A 420 6.71 11.79 10.20
CA GLU A 420 5.54 11.87 11.06
C GLU A 420 5.31 10.56 11.81
N GLN A 421 4.97 10.66 13.10
CA GLN A 421 4.54 9.52 13.92
C GLN A 421 3.03 9.60 14.15
N TRP A 422 2.31 8.56 13.78
CA TRP A 422 0.87 8.50 13.92
C TRP A 422 0.49 7.39 14.90
N THR A 423 -0.36 7.73 15.86
CA THR A 423 -1.00 6.79 16.78
C THR A 423 -2.40 6.49 16.24
N LEU A 424 -2.58 5.27 15.75
CA LEU A 424 -3.84 4.72 15.26
C LEU A 424 -4.56 4.08 16.44
N VAL A 425 -5.72 4.61 16.81
CA VAL A 425 -6.51 4.14 17.96
C VAL A 425 -7.79 3.54 17.45
N ASN A 426 -8.04 2.27 17.75
CA ASN A 426 -9.32 1.64 17.50
C ASN A 426 -10.18 1.73 18.77
N THR A 427 -11.21 2.56 18.75
CA THR A 427 -12.14 2.70 19.89
C THR A 427 -13.37 1.82 19.78
N THR A 428 -13.53 1.05 18.71
CA THR A 428 -14.66 0.13 18.51
C THR A 428 -14.41 -1.24 19.15
N THR A 429 -15.41 -2.12 19.04
CA THR A 429 -15.35 -3.53 19.47
C THR A 429 -15.06 -4.49 18.31
N GLU A 430 -14.76 -3.95 17.13
CA GLU A 430 -14.50 -4.70 15.90
C GLU A 430 -13.10 -4.40 15.35
N TRP A 431 -12.62 -5.26 14.46
CA TRP A 431 -11.33 -5.07 13.82
C TRP A 431 -11.44 -4.08 12.66
N HIS A 432 -10.45 -3.20 12.57
CA HIS A 432 -10.26 -2.32 11.41
C HIS A 432 -8.92 -2.62 10.73
N THR A 433 -8.75 -2.14 9.51
CA THR A 433 -7.48 -2.31 8.78
C THR A 433 -7.04 -0.98 8.20
N PHE A 434 -6.07 -0.31 8.82
CA PHE A 434 -5.56 0.96 8.32
C PHE A 434 -4.75 0.76 7.05
N HIS A 435 -5.09 1.50 5.99
CA HIS A 435 -4.32 1.66 4.78
C HIS A 435 -4.02 3.14 4.52
N ILE A 436 -2.83 3.42 3.98
CA ILE A 436 -2.43 4.73 3.46
C ILE A 436 -1.92 4.59 2.03
N HIS A 437 -2.41 5.46 1.14
CA HIS A 437 -1.97 5.48 -0.25
C HIS A 437 -0.56 6.07 -0.38
N ILE A 438 0.09 5.71 -1.50
CA ILE A 438 1.38 6.23 -1.99
C ILE A 438 2.58 5.86 -1.11
N ASN A 439 2.51 6.07 0.20
CA ASN A 439 3.67 6.00 1.09
C ASN A 439 3.61 4.76 1.98
N PRO A 440 4.69 3.97 2.07
CA PRO A 440 4.79 2.97 3.12
C PRO A 440 5.03 3.65 4.47
N PHE A 441 4.72 2.93 5.54
CA PHE A 441 5.03 3.29 6.92
C PHE A 441 5.81 2.18 7.61
N GLN A 442 6.69 2.55 8.52
CA GLN A 442 7.29 1.64 9.48
C GLN A 442 6.36 1.44 10.67
N LEU A 443 6.05 0.18 10.98
CA LEU A 443 5.28 -0.21 12.15
C LEU A 443 6.18 -0.24 13.40
N ILE A 444 5.83 0.54 14.42
CA ILE A 444 6.64 0.71 15.65
C ILE A 444 6.03 -0.07 16.82
N ILE A 445 4.73 0.09 17.03
CA ILE A 445 3.93 -0.63 18.02
C ILE A 445 2.72 -1.17 17.29
N HIS A 446 2.42 -2.46 17.45
CA HIS A 446 1.24 -3.09 16.85
C HIS A 446 0.37 -3.66 17.96
N ASN A 447 -0.84 -3.10 18.12
CA ASN A 447 -1.81 -3.49 19.15
C ASN A 447 -1.18 -3.55 20.54
N GLY A 448 -0.50 -2.48 20.95
CA GLY A 448 0.20 -2.36 22.23
C GLY A 448 1.58 -3.02 22.31
N ARG A 449 1.96 -3.89 21.35
CA ARG A 449 3.26 -4.58 21.37
C ARG A 449 4.30 -3.87 20.51
N ARG A 450 5.43 -3.47 21.11
CA ARG A 450 6.56 -2.87 20.38
C ARG A 450 7.27 -3.90 19.48
N LEU A 451 7.56 -3.52 18.24
CA LEU A 451 8.30 -4.35 17.29
C LEU A 451 9.82 -4.15 17.46
N LYS A 452 10.55 -5.28 17.46
CA LYS A 452 12.03 -5.29 17.54
C LYS A 452 12.67 -5.07 16.17
N SER A 453 12.16 -5.72 15.12
CA SER A 453 12.64 -5.57 13.74
C SER A 453 12.02 -4.36 13.04
N VAL A 454 12.72 -3.82 12.04
CA VAL A 454 12.13 -2.87 11.08
C VAL A 454 11.11 -3.62 10.23
N ASP A 455 9.88 -3.14 10.17
CA ASP A 455 8.76 -3.76 9.46
C ASP A 455 7.99 -2.63 8.75
N TYR A 456 8.15 -2.56 7.42
CA TYR A 456 7.44 -1.60 6.57
C TYR A 456 6.21 -2.24 5.95
N ARG A 457 5.13 -1.46 5.90
CA ARG A 457 3.83 -1.85 5.34
C ARG A 457 3.13 -0.64 4.75
N ASP A 458 2.10 -0.87 3.95
CA ASP A 458 1.09 0.13 3.63
C ASP A 458 -0.25 -0.19 4.30
N ASN A 459 -0.35 -1.32 5.00
CA ASN A 459 -1.56 -1.85 5.60
C ASN A 459 -1.29 -2.47 6.99
N VAL A 460 -2.18 -2.25 7.95
CA VAL A 460 -2.10 -2.91 9.28
C VAL A 460 -3.48 -3.10 9.91
N ASN A 461 -3.73 -4.29 10.45
CA ASN A 461 -4.94 -4.57 11.23
C ASN A 461 -4.86 -3.98 12.64
N LEU A 462 -5.95 -3.38 13.08
CA LEU A 462 -6.13 -2.73 14.36
C LEU A 462 -7.12 -3.56 15.18
N ALA A 463 -6.64 -4.18 16.25
CA ALA A 463 -7.50 -4.97 17.14
C ALA A 463 -8.54 -4.06 17.84
N PRO A 464 -9.69 -4.60 18.25
CA PRO A 464 -10.64 -3.88 19.11
C PRO A 464 -9.93 -3.27 20.31
N LYS A 465 -10.33 -2.04 20.70
CA LYS A 465 -9.83 -1.34 21.89
C LYS A 465 -8.29 -1.31 21.99
N SER A 466 -7.62 -1.10 20.87
CA SER A 466 -6.16 -1.15 20.79
C SER A 466 -5.53 0.12 20.22
N SER A 467 -4.22 0.22 20.37
CA SER A 467 -3.40 1.30 19.83
C SER A 467 -2.19 0.77 19.06
N THR A 468 -1.96 1.34 17.89
CA THR A 468 -0.87 1.01 16.97
C THR A 468 -0.13 2.28 16.61
N VAL A 469 1.20 2.27 16.64
CA VAL A 469 2.04 3.43 16.30
C VAL A 469 2.82 3.14 15.04
N VAL A 470 2.70 4.03 14.05
CA VAL A 470 3.43 3.97 12.78
C VAL A 470 4.26 5.23 12.58
N ARG A 471 5.35 5.12 11.82
CA ARG A 471 6.14 6.26 11.35
C ARG A 471 6.25 6.24 9.84
N MET A 472 6.13 7.39 9.20
CA MET A 472 6.20 7.51 7.75
C MET A 472 6.92 8.79 7.36
N ARG A 473 7.42 8.83 6.12
CA ARG A 473 8.14 9.97 5.58
C ARG A 473 7.85 10.08 4.08
N PRO A 474 6.90 10.93 3.65
CA PRO A 474 6.67 11.14 2.23
C PRO A 474 7.87 11.89 1.64
N VAL A 475 8.54 11.35 0.61
CA VAL A 475 9.78 11.94 0.08
C VAL A 475 9.69 12.40 -1.37
N ASP A 476 8.90 11.72 -2.22
CA ASP A 476 8.94 11.98 -3.67
C ASP A 476 7.72 12.71 -4.23
N PHE A 477 6.52 12.43 -3.69
CA PHE A 477 5.28 12.91 -4.30
C PHE A 477 4.52 13.90 -3.42
N THR A 478 4.14 15.01 -4.05
CA THR A 478 3.12 15.93 -3.53
C THR A 478 1.78 15.67 -4.22
N GLY A 479 0.67 16.01 -3.57
CA GLY A 479 -0.68 15.76 -4.09
C GLY A 479 -1.64 15.24 -3.02
N LYS A 480 -2.92 15.12 -3.41
CA LYS A 480 -4.01 14.63 -2.57
C LYS A 480 -4.22 13.14 -2.80
N PHE A 481 -4.28 12.36 -1.74
CA PHE A 481 -4.61 10.92 -1.71
C PHE A 481 -5.43 10.63 -0.45
N VAL A 482 -5.61 9.36 -0.08
CA VAL A 482 -6.42 8.99 1.09
C VAL A 482 -5.70 8.06 2.08
N ILE A 483 -6.20 8.09 3.32
CA ILE A 483 -6.07 7.03 4.31
C ILE A 483 -7.46 6.47 4.57
N HIS A 484 -7.58 5.19 4.89
CA HIS A 484 -8.88 4.58 5.20
C HIS A 484 -8.77 3.26 5.94
N CYS A 485 -9.92 2.76 6.41
CA CYS A 485 -10.10 1.36 6.72
C CYS A 485 -10.27 0.57 5.42
N HIS A 486 -9.53 -0.52 5.23
CA HIS A 486 -9.63 -1.37 4.05
C HIS A 486 -10.58 -2.56 4.24
N VAL A 487 -11.40 -2.54 5.29
CA VAL A 487 -12.68 -3.26 5.26
C VAL A 487 -13.59 -2.37 4.42
N THR A 488 -13.82 -2.74 3.16
CA THR A 488 -14.39 -1.83 2.16
C THR A 488 -15.82 -1.40 2.49
N PHE A 489 -16.58 -2.22 3.21
CA PHE A 489 -17.85 -1.78 3.81
C PHE A 489 -17.66 -0.55 4.71
N HIS A 490 -16.63 -0.53 5.57
CA HIS A 490 -16.36 0.63 6.43
C HIS A 490 -15.87 1.84 5.63
N GLU A 491 -15.08 1.59 4.58
CA GLU A 491 -14.59 2.63 3.67
C GLU A 491 -15.74 3.38 2.99
N ASP A 492 -16.66 2.64 2.37
CA ASP A 492 -17.80 3.18 1.64
C ASP A 492 -18.82 3.86 2.58
N HIS A 493 -18.86 3.45 3.85
CA HIS A 493 -19.69 4.06 4.89
C HIS A 493 -18.96 5.13 5.73
N GLY A 494 -17.85 5.67 5.20
CA GLY A 494 -17.27 6.93 5.62
C GLY A 494 -15.87 6.86 6.26
N MET A 495 -15.29 5.68 6.49
CA MET A 495 -14.03 5.52 7.23
C MET A 495 -12.80 5.79 6.38
N MET A 496 -12.79 6.95 5.74
CA MET A 496 -11.75 7.43 4.85
C MET A 496 -11.49 8.91 5.10
N ALA A 497 -10.27 9.37 4.85
CA ALA A 497 -9.89 10.75 5.03
C ALA A 497 -8.86 11.16 3.96
N ALA A 498 -9.02 12.36 3.40
CA ALA A 498 -8.07 12.86 2.42
C ALA A 498 -6.79 13.39 3.10
N VAL A 499 -5.65 13.00 2.55
CA VAL A 499 -4.32 13.48 2.92
C VAL A 499 -3.77 14.32 1.77
N GLN A 500 -3.20 15.47 2.08
CA GLN A 500 -2.53 16.35 1.14
C GLN A 500 -1.05 16.49 1.53
N VAL A 501 -0.15 16.05 0.67
CA VAL A 501 1.29 16.32 0.84
C VAL A 501 1.66 17.59 0.08
N LEU A 502 2.30 18.54 0.76
CA LEU A 502 2.78 19.81 0.20
C LEU A 502 4.29 19.93 0.38
N ALA A 503 4.99 20.48 -0.62
CA ALA A 503 6.43 20.72 -0.52
C ALA A 503 6.77 21.83 0.49
N ARG A 504 5.98 22.91 0.47
CA ARG A 504 6.15 24.09 1.34
C ARG A 504 4.78 24.53 1.88
N PRO A 505 4.23 23.83 2.88
CA PRO A 505 2.96 24.22 3.48
C PRO A 505 3.15 25.46 4.35
N SER A 506 2.17 26.38 4.31
CA SER A 506 2.09 27.49 5.26
C SER A 506 1.78 26.98 6.69
N PRO A 507 2.12 27.77 7.73
CA PRO A 507 1.76 27.42 9.11
C PRO A 507 0.25 27.21 9.31
N SER A 508 -0.60 27.97 8.63
CA SER A 508 -2.07 27.80 8.70
C SER A 508 -2.52 26.46 8.09
N GLN A 509 -1.98 26.06 6.94
CA GLN A 509 -2.27 24.76 6.31
C GLN A 509 -1.86 23.58 7.19
N LEU A 510 -0.71 23.67 7.86
CA LEU A 510 -0.29 22.64 8.84
C LEU A 510 -1.20 22.61 10.07
N ARG A 511 -1.68 23.76 10.54
CA ARG A 511 -2.59 23.86 11.69
C ARG A 511 -4.02 23.40 11.38
N ALA A 512 -4.49 23.58 10.14
CA ALA A 512 -5.83 23.21 9.70
C ALA A 512 -6.03 21.69 9.51
N SER A 513 -4.94 20.90 9.55
CA SER A 513 -5.02 19.44 9.47
C SER A 513 -5.72 18.87 10.72
N ALA A 514 -6.86 18.22 10.52
CA ALA A 514 -7.65 17.47 11.48
C ALA A 514 -6.73 16.56 12.34
N VAL A 515 -6.77 16.57 13.69
CA VAL A 515 -7.69 17.20 14.65
C VAL A 515 -6.87 17.59 15.89
N ARG A 516 -7.06 18.82 16.39
CA ARG A 516 -6.91 19.14 17.82
C ARG A 516 -8.02 18.38 18.55
N THR A 517 -7.71 17.30 19.27
CA THR A 517 -8.60 16.88 20.35
C THR A 517 -8.19 17.65 21.62
N PRO A 518 -9.04 18.54 22.18
CA PRO A 518 -8.98 18.78 23.61
C PRO A 518 -9.37 17.44 24.27
N HIS A 519 -8.71 17.06 25.36
CA HIS A 519 -8.83 15.74 26.01
C HIS A 519 -7.97 14.62 25.44
N MET A 520 -6.65 14.83 25.43
CA MET A 520 -5.75 13.87 26.08
C MET A 520 -4.48 14.61 26.48
N SER A 521 -4.49 15.21 27.67
CA SER A 521 -3.27 15.58 28.36
C SER A 521 -2.50 14.29 28.69
N ILE A 522 -1.71 13.79 27.74
CA ILE A 522 -0.58 12.96 28.12
C ILE A 522 0.43 13.94 28.66
N ARG A 523 0.51 14.02 30.00
CA ARG A 523 1.60 14.70 30.70
C ARG A 523 2.90 14.20 30.08
N SER A 524 3.68 15.13 29.54
CA SER A 524 5.06 14.90 29.17
C SER A 524 5.86 14.63 30.44
N SER A 525 6.11 13.37 30.77
CA SER A 525 7.24 12.99 31.63
C SER A 525 8.20 12.14 30.80
N ALA A 526 8.81 12.79 29.81
CA ALA A 526 10.05 12.36 29.18
C ALA A 526 10.97 13.57 29.00
N TRP A 527 11.09 14.34 30.08
CA TRP A 527 12.22 15.21 30.39
C TRP A 527 12.49 14.99 31.86
N GLY A 528 13.73 14.65 32.19
CA GLY A 528 14.14 14.28 33.54
C GLY A 528 13.84 15.39 34.53
N SER A 529 13.09 15.04 35.57
CA SER A 529 13.23 15.62 36.88
C SER A 529 13.54 14.46 37.82
N SER A 530 14.76 14.45 38.35
CA SER A 530 15.21 13.52 39.38
C SER A 530 14.22 13.55 40.55
N ALA A 531 13.42 12.50 40.70
CA ALA A 531 12.63 12.25 41.89
C ALA A 531 13.10 10.91 42.48
N ILE A 532 13.68 11.01 43.66
CA ILE A 532 14.30 9.94 44.45
C ILE A 532 13.20 8.95 44.90
N PRO A 533 13.44 7.62 44.88
CA PRO A 533 12.51 6.62 45.40
C PRO A 533 12.24 6.81 46.91
N PRO A 534 11.02 6.52 47.42
CA PRO A 534 10.66 6.72 48.82
C PRO A 534 11.14 5.57 49.71
N GLU A 535 12.44 5.23 49.65
CA GLU A 535 13.13 4.34 50.59
C GLU A 535 14.54 4.87 50.95
N ALA A 536 14.77 6.18 50.81
CA ALA A 536 16.02 6.85 51.20
C ALA A 536 15.75 8.09 52.07
N ARG A 537 14.81 7.99 53.02
CA ARG A 537 14.47 9.08 53.96
C ARG A 537 15.21 9.01 55.31
N THR A 538 16.24 8.18 55.43
CA THR A 538 17.00 8.00 56.68
C THR A 538 18.47 8.48 56.59
N THR A 539 18.95 8.94 55.43
CA THR A 539 20.38 9.29 55.26
C THR A 539 20.65 10.79 55.15
N ILE A 540 19.66 11.63 54.81
CA ILE A 540 19.88 13.09 54.62
C ILE A 540 19.71 13.90 55.92
N GLN A 541 18.92 13.43 56.89
CA GLN A 541 18.85 14.08 58.22
C GLN A 541 20.09 13.83 59.09
N PHE A 542 20.88 12.79 58.79
CA PHE A 542 22.11 12.46 59.52
C PHE A 542 23.28 13.37 59.12
N VAL A 543 23.37 13.74 57.83
CA VAL A 543 24.47 14.57 57.30
C VAL A 543 24.28 16.07 57.63
N CYS A 544 23.05 16.59 57.64
CA CYS A 544 22.81 18.00 58.00
C CYS A 544 22.99 18.30 59.51
N ARG A 545 22.82 17.30 60.39
CA ARG A 545 23.17 17.43 61.82
C ARG A 545 24.68 17.37 62.08
N LEU A 546 25.45 16.69 61.23
CA LEU A 546 26.92 16.65 61.30
C LEU A 546 27.59 17.91 60.75
N LEU A 547 26.88 18.74 59.98
CA LEU A 547 27.42 19.94 59.33
C LEU A 547 26.79 21.27 59.79
N GLY A 548 25.83 21.26 60.72
CA GLY A 548 25.36 22.48 61.41
C GLY A 548 24.57 23.48 60.57
N ILE A 549 23.93 23.07 59.46
CA ILE A 549 23.21 23.99 58.56
C ILE A 549 21.69 23.80 58.70
N ASN A 550 20.99 24.86 59.13
CA ASN A 550 19.52 24.94 59.14
C ASN A 550 19.01 25.48 57.79
N ALA A 551 18.13 24.76 57.12
CA ALA A 551 17.42 25.25 55.94
C ALA A 551 15.90 25.02 56.08
N THR A 552 15.16 26.12 56.26
CA THR A 552 13.70 26.19 56.22
C THR A 552 13.20 26.28 54.76
N PRO A 553 12.11 25.57 54.38
CA PRO A 553 11.57 25.65 53.03
C PRO A 553 10.53 26.79 52.88
N PRO A 554 10.44 27.48 51.72
CA PRO A 554 9.41 28.48 51.49
C PRO A 554 8.07 27.88 51.04
N ALA A 555 6.99 28.52 51.49
CA ALA A 555 5.59 28.12 51.38
C ALA A 555 4.97 28.28 49.97
N SER A 556 4.02 27.38 49.67
CA SER A 556 3.12 27.41 48.53
C SER A 556 2.07 28.52 48.63
N ARG A 557 1.85 29.31 47.57
CA ARG A 557 0.63 30.12 47.37
C ARG A 557 -0.34 29.35 46.47
N GLY A 558 -1.61 29.36 46.86
CA GLY A 558 -2.71 28.56 46.31
C GLY A 558 -3.35 29.10 45.04
#